data_AF-A0A954PEA8-F1
#
_entry.id   AF-A0A954PEA8-F1
#
_cell.length_a   1.000
_cell.length_b   1.000
_cell.length_c   1.000
_cell.angle_alpha   90.00
_cell.angle_beta   90.00
_cell.angle_gamma   90.00
#
_symmetry.space_group_name_H-M   'P 1'
#
loop_
_entity.id
_entity.type
_entity.pdbx_description
1 polymer ?
#
loop_
_entity_poly.entity_id
_entity_poly.type
_entity_poly.pdbx_seq_one_letter_code
_entity_poly.pdbx_strand_id
1 'polypeptide(L)'
;MFNGLGTQEMVLFGIIALMLFGSRLPQIARQFGGTYRELRRKVDEFQREFREWDREPLPPSRGNLLPPEDDAEKSAPTTPKFVPPSDDDD
;
A
#
# COMPACT_ATOMS: atom_id res chain seq x y z
N MET A 1 -27.05 -20.58 19.78
CA MET A 1 -26.46 -21.14 18.56
C MET A 1 -25.17 -20.37 18.30
N PHE A 2 -24.03 -21.02 18.54
CA PHE A 2 -22.70 -20.42 18.50
C PHE A 2 -22.21 -20.35 17.04
N ASN A 3 -22.54 -19.27 16.34
CA ASN A 3 -22.15 -19.05 14.93
C ASN A 3 -20.88 -18.19 14.83
N GLY A 4 -19.78 -18.67 15.40
CA GLY A 4 -18.50 -18.00 15.25
C GLY A 4 -17.46 -18.75 16.04
N LEU A 5 -16.35 -19.06 15.36
CA LEU A 5 -15.15 -19.69 15.90
C LEU A 5 -14.85 -19.18 17.31
N GLY A 6 -15.40 -19.89 18.29
CA GLY A 6 -15.38 -19.47 19.68
C GLY A 6 -14.05 -19.83 20.32
N THR A 7 -13.74 -19.22 21.46
CA THR A 7 -12.58 -19.62 22.27
C THR A 7 -12.59 -21.13 22.54
N GLN A 8 -13.77 -21.74 22.71
CA GLN A 8 -13.93 -23.17 22.90
C GLN A 8 -13.48 -24.00 21.68
N GLU A 9 -13.84 -23.59 20.46
CA GLU A 9 -13.44 -24.30 19.24
C GLU A 9 -11.94 -24.19 19.00
N MET A 10 -11.34 -23.01 19.26
CA MET A 10 -9.90 -22.82 19.18
C MET A 10 -9.12 -23.73 20.14
N VAL A 11 -9.64 -23.92 21.37
CA VAL A 11 -9.05 -24.87 22.33
C VAL A 11 -9.17 -26.30 21.83
N LEU A 12 -10.33 -26.70 21.29
CA LEU A 12 -10.52 -28.04 20.74
C LEU A 12 -9.57 -28.32 19.57
N PHE A 13 -9.43 -27.38 18.63
CA PHE A 13 -8.45 -27.49 17.54
C PHE A 13 -7.01 -27.53 18.06
N GLY A 14 -6.69 -26.77 19.11
CA GLY A 14 -5.39 -26.85 19.78
C GLY A 14 -5.09 -28.25 20.31
N ILE A 15 -6.06 -28.87 21.00
CA ILE A 15 -5.93 -30.24 21.53
C ILE A 15 -5.74 -31.26 20.39
N ILE A 16 -6.53 -31.16 19.33
CA ILE A 16 -6.40 -32.05 18.16
C ILE A 16 -5.03 -31.89 17.51
N ALA A 17 -4.57 -30.65 17.34
CA ALA A 17 -3.25 -30.38 16.78
C ALA A 17 -2.13 -30.90 17.69
N LEU A 18 -2.28 -30.81 19.02
CA LEU A 18 -1.37 -31.44 19.99
C LEU A 18 -1.37 -32.98 19.86
N MET A 19 -2.51 -33.63 19.60
CA MET A 19 -2.53 -35.09 19.35
C MET A 19 -1.85 -35.48 18.04
N LEU A 20 -2.05 -34.72 16.97
CA LEU A 20 -1.48 -35.03 15.65
C LEU A 20 0.02 -34.70 15.57
N PHE A 21 0.42 -33.55 16.09
CA PHE A 21 1.78 -33.02 15.94
C PHE A 21 2.63 -33.17 17.20
N GLY A 22 2.03 -33.32 18.39
CA GLY A 22 2.74 -33.48 19.65
C GLY A 22 3.71 -32.34 19.95
N SER A 23 4.94 -32.69 20.31
CA SER A 23 6.03 -31.74 20.59
C SER A 23 6.53 -30.98 19.37
N ARG A 24 6.13 -31.36 18.15
CA ARG A 24 6.53 -30.68 16.91
C ARG A 24 5.69 -29.45 16.61
N LEU A 25 4.50 -29.32 17.21
CA LEU A 25 3.61 -28.17 17.03
C LEU A 25 4.29 -26.80 17.32
N PRO A 26 5.00 -26.59 18.44
CA PRO A 26 5.72 -25.33 18.68
C PRO A 26 6.84 -25.09 17.67
N GLN A 27 7.46 -26.15 17.14
CA GLN A 27 8.48 -26.01 16.09
C GLN A 27 7.86 -25.51 14.78
N ILE A 28 6.71 -26.08 14.37
CA ILE A 28 5.95 -25.65 13.19
C ILE A 28 5.46 -24.22 13.36
N ALA A 29 4.92 -23.88 14.53
CA ALA A 29 4.47 -22.51 14.83
C ALA A 29 5.62 -21.49 14.75
N ARG A 30 6.82 -21.86 15.23
CA ARG A 30 8.02 -21.01 15.12
C ARG A 30 8.46 -20.83 13.67
N GLN A 31 8.48 -21.90 12.88
CA GLN A 31 8.85 -21.84 11.46
C GLN A 31 7.85 -20.97 10.67
N PHE A 32 6.56 -21.24 10.83
CA PHE A 32 5.50 -20.50 10.15
C PHE A 32 5.44 -19.03 10.60
N GLY A 33 5.62 -18.77 11.91
CA GLY A 33 5.66 -17.42 12.46
C GLY A 33 6.88 -16.62 11.97
N GLY A 34 8.03 -17.27 11.79
CA GLY A 34 9.20 -16.68 11.16
C GLY A 34 8.92 -16.25 9.72
N THR A 35 8.34 -17.13 8.91
CA THR A 35 7.95 -16.82 7.53
C THR A 35 6.91 -15.70 7.47
N TYR A 36 5.88 -15.72 8.31
CA TYR A 36 4.87 -14.66 8.37
C TYR A 36 5.48 -13.29 8.74
N ARG A 37 6.44 -13.27 9.66
CA ARG A 37 7.15 -12.03 10.04
C ARG A 37 7.96 -11.46 8.88
N GLU A 38 8.63 -12.31 8.11
CA GLU A 38 9.37 -11.88 6.93
C GLU A 38 8.44 -11.37 5.83
N LEU A 39 7.33 -12.10 5.57
CA LEU A 39 6.28 -11.69 4.64
C LEU A 39 5.71 -10.31 5.01
N ARG A 40 5.34 -10.11 6.28
CA ARG A 40 4.85 -8.81 6.78
C ARG A 40 5.87 -7.71 6.54
N ARG A 41 7.14 -7.94 6.85
CA ARG A 41 8.21 -6.95 6.65
C ARG A 41 8.34 -6.55 5.19
N LYS A 42 8.30 -7.52 4.27
CA LYS A 42 8.34 -7.27 2.82
C LYS A 42 7.11 -6.50 2.35
N VAL A 43 5.91 -6.88 2.80
CA VAL A 43 4.67 -6.16 2.49
C VAL A 43 4.74 -4.71 2.99
N ASP A 44 5.23 -4.48 4.22
CA ASP A 44 5.38 -3.14 4.78
C ASP A 44 6.37 -2.28 3.96
N GLU A 45 7.38 -2.89 3.36
CA GLU A 45 8.36 -2.25 2.47
C GLU A 45 7.74 -1.88 1.13
N PHE A 46 7.03 -2.80 0.49
CA PHE A 46 6.25 -2.52 -0.73
C PHE A 46 5.25 -1.38 -0.53
N GLN A 47 4.55 -1.36 0.62
CA GLN A 47 3.63 -0.28 0.93
C GLN A 47 4.35 1.08 1.08
N ARG A 48 5.59 1.11 1.56
CA ARG A 48 6.38 2.36 1.65
C ARG A 48 6.81 2.84 0.28
N GLU A 49 7.35 1.93 -0.55
CA GLU A 49 7.78 2.25 -1.91
C GLU A 49 6.61 2.72 -2.78
N PHE A 50 5.45 2.07 -2.70
CA PHE A 50 4.26 2.47 -3.45
C PHE A 50 3.77 3.87 -3.06
N ARG A 51 3.81 4.21 -1.76
CA ARG A 51 3.49 5.57 -1.28
C ARG A 51 4.53 6.62 -1.71
N GLU A 52 5.77 6.23 -1.95
CA GLU A 52 6.83 7.11 -2.40
C GLU A 52 6.76 7.33 -3.92
N TRP A 53 6.33 6.33 -4.70
CA TRP A 53 6.05 6.47 -6.12
C TRP A 53 4.79 7.30 -6.41
N ASP A 54 3.74 7.15 -5.61
CA ASP A 54 2.53 7.99 -5.71
C ASP A 54 2.78 9.44 -5.22
N ARG A 55 3.92 9.71 -4.58
CA ARG A 55 4.31 11.06 -4.21
C ARG A 55 5.04 11.69 -5.39
N GLU A 56 4.30 12.43 -6.23
CA GLU A 56 4.90 13.37 -7.18
C GLU A 56 5.99 14.19 -6.46
N PRO A 57 7.16 14.43 -7.09
CA PRO A 57 8.16 15.31 -6.52
C PRO A 57 7.56 16.71 -6.44
N LEU A 58 7.05 17.06 -5.27
CA LEU A 58 6.68 18.43 -4.95
C LEU A 58 7.92 19.27 -5.25
N PRO A 59 7.81 20.30 -6.14
CA PRO A 59 8.94 21.16 -6.41
C PRO A 59 9.46 21.71 -5.07
N PRO A 60 10.79 21.83 -4.87
CA PRO A 60 11.34 22.25 -3.60
C PRO A 60 10.70 23.58 -3.22
N SER A 61 9.86 23.56 -2.19
CA SER A 61 9.27 24.77 -1.63
C SER A 61 10.43 25.61 -1.12
N ARG A 62 10.77 26.66 -1.88
CA ARG A 62 11.67 27.72 -1.41
C ARG A 62 10.98 28.36 -0.22
N GLY A 63 11.34 27.86 0.96
CA GLY A 63 11.02 28.50 2.22
C GLY A 63 11.54 29.94 2.20
N ASN A 64 10.65 30.83 2.61
CA ASN A 64 10.83 32.27 2.82
C ASN A 64 11.11 33.10 1.58
N LEU A 65 10.07 33.84 1.14
CA LEU A 65 10.06 35.29 1.01
C LEU A 65 8.63 35.68 0.59
N LEU A 66 7.79 36.13 1.54
CA LEU A 66 6.67 36.98 1.17
C LEU A 66 7.22 38.39 0.91
N PRO A 67 6.95 38.95 -0.28
CA PRO A 67 6.44 40.33 -0.35
C PRO A 67 5.06 40.40 -1.04
N PRO A 68 4.39 41.57 -0.98
CA PRO A 68 2.95 41.70 -0.80
C PRO A 68 2.11 41.53 -2.07
N GLU A 69 0.82 41.39 -1.82
CA GLU A 69 -0.32 41.30 -2.73
C GLU A 69 -0.25 42.30 -3.90
N ASP A 70 -0.38 41.79 -5.13
CA ASP A 70 -0.88 42.59 -6.25
C ASP A 70 -1.53 41.68 -7.30
N ASP A 71 -2.67 42.13 -7.78
CA ASP A 71 -3.65 41.47 -8.62
C ASP A 71 -3.08 40.88 -9.93
N ALA A 72 -3.63 39.73 -10.35
CA ALA A 72 -4.08 39.45 -11.72
C ALA A 72 -4.02 37.95 -12.06
N GLU A 73 -5.22 37.40 -12.30
CA GLU A 73 -5.49 36.53 -13.44
C GLU A 73 -4.79 35.17 -13.51
N LYS A 74 -5.51 34.16 -12.99
CA LYS A 74 -5.88 32.92 -13.71
C LYS A 74 -5.09 32.67 -15.01
N SER A 75 -3.84 32.27 -14.92
CA SER A 75 -3.05 31.82 -16.06
C SER A 75 -3.12 30.30 -16.12
N ALA A 76 -4.20 29.78 -16.71
CA ALA A 76 -4.26 28.38 -17.11
C ALA A 76 -3.15 28.12 -18.16
N PRO A 77 -2.38 27.03 -18.08
CA PRO A 77 -1.33 26.75 -19.06
C PRO A 77 -1.96 26.45 -20.42
N THR A 78 -1.74 27.34 -21.38
CA THR A 78 -2.16 27.18 -22.78
C THR A 78 -1.53 25.92 -23.35
N THR A 79 -2.32 24.85 -23.47
CA THR A 79 -1.92 23.64 -24.19
C THR A 79 -2.02 23.92 -25.69
N PRO A 80 -0.93 23.76 -26.46
CA PRO A 80 -0.96 24.00 -27.91
C PRO A 80 -1.89 22.98 -28.58
N LYS A 81 -2.85 23.50 -29.36
CA LYS A 81 -3.89 22.69 -30.00
C LYS A 81 -3.31 21.98 -31.23
N PHE A 82 -3.24 20.66 -31.16
CA PHE A 82 -2.85 19.79 -32.28
C PHE A 82 -3.94 19.83 -33.36
N VAL A 83 -3.57 20.12 -34.61
CA VAL A 83 -4.46 20.02 -35.77
C VAL A 83 -3.95 18.87 -36.63
N PRO A 84 -4.70 17.77 -36.78
CA PRO A 84 -4.30 16.68 -37.67
C PRO A 84 -4.40 17.15 -39.14
N PRO A 85 -3.51 16.67 -40.02
CA PRO A 85 -3.59 16.96 -41.45
C PRO A 85 -4.87 16.35 -42.04
N SER A 86 -5.58 17.12 -42.86
CA SER A 86 -6.72 16.61 -43.64
C SER A 86 -6.20 15.85 -44.85
N ASP A 87 -6.63 14.61 -45.02
CA ASP A 87 -6.39 13.83 -46.24
C ASP A 87 -7.22 14.44 -47.39
N ASP A 88 -6.54 14.98 -48.41
CA ASP A 88 -7.14 15.43 -49.67
C ASP A 88 -7.40 14.19 -50.57
N ASP A 89 -8.62 13.66 -50.55
CA ASP A 89 -9.13 12.66 -51.49
C ASP A 89 -10.50 13.12 -52.05
N ASP A 90 -10.48 13.79 -53.22
CA ASP A 90 -11.40 13.63 -54.37
C ASP A 90 -11.02 14.59 -55.53
#